data_AF-N8WAL2-F1
#
_entry.id   AF-N8WAL2-F1
#
_cell.length_a   1.000
_cell.length_b   1.000
_cell.length_c   1.000
_cell.angle_alpha   90.00
_cell.angle_beta   90.00
_cell.angle_gamma   90.00
#
_symmetry.space_group_name_H-M   'P 1'
#
loop_
_entity.id
_entity.type
_entity.pdbx_description
1 polymer ?
#
loop_
_entity_poly.entity_id
_entity_poly.type
_entity_poly.pdbx_seq_one_letter_code
_entity_poly.pdbx_strand_id
1 'polypeptide(L)' 'MNKNKNIDDEIREVEQELKHVGSCTTKGLTAEQIAQLDERFFLAVEKLSWLKGRRDVRVFEWKPRNISNSRRKDH' A
#
# COMPACT_ATOMS: atom_id res chain seq x y z
N MET A 1 -6.96 -10.91 -23.34
CA MET A 1 -7.83 -11.42 -22.25
C MET A 1 -7.83 -10.39 -21.12
N ASN A 2 -8.82 -9.50 -21.08
CA ASN A 2 -9.04 -8.62 -19.93
C ASN A 2 -9.79 -9.40 -18.86
N LYS A 3 -9.06 -10.04 -17.94
CA LYS A 3 -9.66 -10.50 -16.70
C LYS A 3 -9.82 -9.25 -15.84
N ASN A 4 -11.07 -8.87 -15.51
CA ASN A 4 -11.32 -8.00 -14.38
C ASN A 4 -10.74 -8.72 -13.15
N LYS A 5 -9.49 -8.41 -12.80
CA LYS A 5 -8.84 -9.01 -11.64
C LYS A 5 -9.53 -8.44 -10.40
N ASN A 6 -9.79 -9.31 -9.43
CA ASN A 6 -10.27 -8.85 -8.12
C ASN A 6 -9.15 -7.99 -7.49
N ILE A 7 -9.53 -6.92 -6.79
CA ILE A 7 -8.58 -6.07 -6.07
C ILE A 7 -7.67 -6.87 -5.12
N ASP A 8 -8.17 -7.95 -4.52
CA ASP A 8 -7.38 -8.84 -3.66
C ASP A 8 -6.33 -9.64 -4.45
N ASP A 9 -6.64 -10.05 -5.68
CA ASP A 9 -5.67 -10.70 -6.58
C ASP A 9 -4.59 -9.71 -7.01
N GLU A 10 -4.97 -8.46 -7.33
CA GLU A 10 -4.01 -7.41 -7.66
C GLU A 10 -3.10 -7.06 -6.48
N ILE A 11 -3.65 -6.98 -5.26
CA ILE A 11 -2.86 -6.80 -4.04
C ILE A 11 -1.86 -7.94 -3.88
N ARG A 12 -2.30 -9.19 -4.04
CA ARG A 12 -1.43 -10.37 -3.91
C ARG A 12 -0.32 -10.39 -4.95
N GLU A 13 -0.62 -10.02 -6.19
CA GLU A 13 0.38 -9.92 -7.26
C GLU A 13 1.44 -8.86 -6.93
N VAL A 14 1.03 -7.67 -6.49
CA VAL A 14 1.96 -6.60 -6.12
C VAL A 14 2.79 -6.97 -4.88
N GLU A 15 2.21 -7.67 -3.90
CA GLU A 15 2.97 -8.19 -2.75
C GLU A 15 4.01 -9.24 -3.15
N GLN A 16 3.74 -10.06 -4.15
CA GLN A 16 4.73 -11.00 -4.71
C GLN A 16 5.84 -10.27 -5.45
N GLU A 17 5.51 -9.26 -6.24
CA GLU A 17 6.48 -8.42 -6.93
C GLU A 17 7.42 -7.71 -5.95
N LEU A 18 6.88 -7.11 -4.87
CA LEU A 18 7.68 -6.47 -3.84
C LEU A 18 8.64 -7.43 -3.14
N LYS A 19 8.20 -8.65 -2.84
CA LYS A 19 9.09 -9.69 -2.27
C LYS A 19 10.22 -10.06 -3.22
N HIS A 20 9.91 -10.18 -4.51
CA HIS A 20 10.90 -10.51 -5.52
C HIS A 20 11.94 -9.40 -5.70
N VAL A 21 11.48 -8.17 -5.92
CA VAL A 21 12.36 -7.01 -6.13
C VAL A 21 13.17 -6.68 -4.87
N GLY A 22 12.53 -6.70 -3.69
CA GLY A 22 13.20 -6.43 -2.41
C GLY A 22 14.18 -7.52 -1.96
N SER A 23 14.07 -8.74 -2.51
CA SER A 23 15.01 -9.83 -2.26
C SER A 23 16.08 -9.97 -3.36
N CYS A 24 16.04 -9.11 -4.39
CA CYS A 24 16.98 -9.18 -5.50
C CYS A 24 18.38 -8.77 -5.03
N THR A 25 19.41 -9.48 -5.49
CA THR A 25 20.79 -9.11 -5.18
C THR A 25 21.23 -7.94 -6.05
N THR A 26 21.86 -6.94 -5.45
CA THR A 26 22.48 -5.82 -6.17
C THR A 26 23.95 -6.08 -6.49
N LYS A 27 24.51 -7.22 -6.04
CA LYS A 27 25.91 -7.55 -6.27
C LYS A 27 26.18 -7.73 -7.77
N GLY A 28 27.11 -6.95 -8.29
CA GLY A 28 27.52 -6.99 -9.70
C GLY A 28 26.61 -6.18 -10.63
N LEU A 29 25.61 -5.48 -10.10
CA LEU A 29 24.83 -4.52 -10.87
C LEU A 29 25.51 -3.16 -10.91
N THR A 30 25.28 -2.42 -12.00
CA THR A 30 25.68 -1.01 -12.08
C THR A 30 24.76 -0.14 -11.24
N ALA A 31 25.19 1.08 -10.92
CA ALA A 31 24.36 2.05 -10.21
C ALA A 31 23.02 2.33 -10.94
N GLU A 32 23.03 2.36 -12.28
CA GLU A 32 21.84 2.57 -13.09
C GLU A 32 20.86 1.40 -12.97
N GLN A 33 21.35 0.16 -12.99
CA GLN A 33 20.52 -1.02 -12.79
C GLN A 33 19.93 -1.08 -11.37
N ILE A 34 20.69 -0.65 -10.36
CA ILE A 34 20.18 -0.53 -8.99
C ILE A 34 19.10 0.55 -8.91
N ALA A 35 19.32 1.71 -9.53
CA ALA A 35 18.32 2.78 -9.55
C ALA A 35 17.01 2.33 -10.24
N GLN A 36 17.08 1.52 -11.29
CA GLN A 36 15.90 0.93 -11.93
C GLN A 36 15.19 -0.08 -11.02
N LEU A 37 15.92 -0.86 -10.22
CA LEU A 37 15.33 -1.74 -9.22
C LEU A 37 14.62 -0.94 -8.12
N ASP A 38 15.25 0.13 -7.65
CA ASP A 38 14.68 1.04 -6.65
C ASP A 38 13.41 1.71 -7.17
N GLU A 39 13.44 2.25 -8.39
CA GLU A 39 12.26 2.85 -9.03
C GLU A 39 11.09 1.86 -9.10
N ARG A 40 11.36 0.63 -9.57
CA ARG A 40 10.36 -0.44 -9.60
C ARG A 40 9.82 -0.79 -8.22
N PHE A 41 10.68 -0.82 -7.21
CA PHE A 41 10.28 -1.09 -5.83
C PHE A 41 9.34 0.00 -5.30
N PHE A 42 9.70 1.27 -5.46
CA PHE A 42 8.88 2.39 -5.00
C PHE A 42 7.52 2.45 -5.72
N LEU A 43 7.50 2.27 -7.04
CA LEU A 43 6.25 2.21 -7.81
C LEU A 43 5.33 1.07 -7.34
N ALA A 44 5.89 -0.09 -7.02
CA ALA A 44 5.11 -1.21 -6.49
C ALA A 44 4.57 -0.92 -5.07
N VAL A 45 5.34 -0.22 -4.22
CA VAL A 45 4.87 0.24 -2.90
C VAL A 45 3.69 1.21 -3.03
N GLU A 46 3.80 2.22 -3.90
CA GLU A 46 2.73 3.19 -4.15
C GLU A 46 1.46 2.50 -4.66
N LYS A 47 1.60 1.59 -5.62
CA LYS A 47 0.48 0.80 -6.15
C LYS A 47 -0.18 -0.04 -5.06
N LEU A 48 0.60 -0.70 -4.20
CA LEU A 48 0.05 -1.48 -3.09
C LEU A 48 -0.73 -0.62 -2.12
N SER A 49 -0.19 0.55 -1.75
CA SER A 49 -0.85 1.51 -0.87
C SER A 49 -2.20 1.96 -1.44
N TRP A 50 -2.23 2.32 -2.72
CA TRP A 50 -3.45 2.71 -3.41
C TRP A 50 -4.48 1.58 -3.50
N LEU A 51 -4.05 0.35 -3.81
CA LEU A 51 -4.94 -0.81 -3.86
C LEU A 51 -5.54 -1.13 -2.49
N LYS A 52 -4.73 -1.11 -1.43
CA LYS A 52 -5.20 -1.28 -0.05
C LYS A 52 -6.18 -0.17 0.34
N GLY A 53 -5.87 1.08 0.00
CA GLY A 53 -6.77 2.22 0.16
C GLY A 53 -8.11 2.00 -0.54
N ARG A 54 -8.11 1.58 -1.81
CA ARG A 54 -9.33 1.28 -2.58
C ARG A 54 -10.14 0.11 -2.01
N ARG A 55 -9.48 -0.94 -1.53
CA ARG A 55 -10.13 -2.06 -0.83
C ARG A 55 -10.82 -1.57 0.46
N ASP A 56 -10.16 -0.64 1.15
CA ASP A 56 -10.56 -0.11 2.45
C ASP A 56 -11.48 1.13 2.36
N VAL A 57 -11.90 1.59 1.16
CA VAL A 57 -12.91 2.67 0.97
C VAL A 57 -14.26 2.35 1.65
N ARG A 58 -14.47 1.12 2.13
CA ARG A 58 -15.55 0.76 3.06
C ARG A 58 -15.39 1.33 4.49
N VAL A 59 -14.28 2.02 4.81
CA VAL A 59 -13.95 2.57 6.14
C VAL A 59 -13.88 4.11 6.13
N PHE A 60 -14.48 4.76 5.12
CA PHE A 60 -14.67 6.22 5.10
C PHE A 60 -16.04 6.68 5.64
N GLU A 61 -16.70 5.90 6.51
CA GLU A 61 -17.50 6.52 7.58
C GLU A 61 -16.51 7.10 8.60
N TRP A 62 -15.95 8.27 8.26
CA TRP A 62 -15.24 9.09 9.23
C TRP A 62 -16.27 9.52 10.29
N LYS A 63 -16.39 8.75 11.38
CA LYS A 63 -17.16 9.18 12.55
C LYS A 63 -16.28 10.22 13.26
N PRO A 64 -16.61 11.53 13.27
CA PRO A 64 -15.94 12.45 14.16
C PRO A 64 -16.05 11.89 15.58
N ARG A 65 -14.90 11.73 16.24
CA ARG A 65 -14.86 11.44 17.67
C ARG A 65 -15.46 12.66 18.36
N ASN A 66 -16.76 12.62 18.69
CA ASN A 66 -17.41 13.67 19.46
C ASN A 66 -16.72 13.75 20.84
N ILE A 67 -15.76 14.66 20.99
CA ILE A 67 -15.20 15.07 22.29
C ILE A 67 -16.10 16.15 22.89
N SER A 68 -17.41 15.92 22.87
CA SER A 68 -18.43 16.78 23.48
C SER A 68 -19.26 15.98 24.47
N ASN A 69 -18.57 15.23 25.35
CA ASN A 69 -19.14 14.91 26.65
C ASN A 69 -18.05 14.83 27.73
N SER A 70 -17.34 15.94 27.91
CA SER A 70 -16.49 16.18 29.08
C SER A 70 -16.80 17.54 29.70
N ARG A 71 -18.08 17.80 29.99
CA ARG A 71 -18.46 18.79 31.00
C ARG A 71 -19.16 18.08 32.16
N ARG A 72 -18.32 17.72 33.12
CA ARG A 72 -18.50 17.99 34.56
C ARG A 72 -19.79 17.46 35.19
N LYS A 73 -19.65 16.29 35.82
CA LYS A 73 -20.42 15.94 37.02
C LYS A 73 -19.63 16.46 38.23
N ASP A 74 -19.98 17.64 38.72
CA ASP A 74 -19.47 18.18 39.99
C ASP A 74 -20.30 19.41 40.42
N HIS A 75 -21.50 19.19 40.96
CA HIS A 75 -21.90 19.44 42.36
C HIS A 75 -23.43 19.36 42.50
#